data_AF-A0A2T6VIP9-F1
#
_entry.id   AF-A0A2T6VIP9-F1
#
_cell.length_a   1.000
_cell.length_b   1.000
_cell.length_c   1.000
_cell.angle_alpha   90.00
_cell.angle_beta   90.00
_cell.angle_gamma   90.00
#
_symmetry.space_group_name_H-M   'P 1'
#
loop_
_entity.id
_entity.type
_entity.pdbx_description
1 polymer ?
#
loop_
_entity_poly.entity_id
_entity_poly.type
_entity_poly.pdbx_seq_one_letter_code
_entity_poly.pdbx_strand_id
1 'polypeptide(L)'
;MDFLKENLNTIIEGDCLEKLKDFPNRSVDFIFADPPYFMQTEGELKRFEGTKFQGVEDHWDKFGSFKEYDTFCLGWLKECQRILKDNGSICVIGSFQNIFRIGFHLQNLGFWILNDIIWHKSNPVPNFADKRLCNAHET
;
A
#
# COMPACT_ATOMS: atom_id res chain seq x y z
N MET A 1 21.64 17.52 12.79
CA MET A 1 20.55 16.92 13.58
C MET A 1 20.05 15.71 12.82
N ASP A 2 19.86 14.60 13.52
CA ASP A 2 19.50 13.31 12.92
C ASP A 2 18.01 13.10 13.19
N PHE A 3 17.18 13.40 12.19
CA PHE A 3 15.72 13.43 12.30
C PHE A 3 15.15 12.14 12.91
N LEU A 4 15.69 10.99 12.54
CA LEU A 4 15.23 9.70 13.07
C LEU A 4 15.61 9.47 14.54
N LYS A 5 16.75 10.00 14.99
CA LYS A 5 17.13 9.92 16.41
C LYS A 5 16.24 10.80 17.28
N GLU A 6 15.84 11.95 16.76
CA GLU A 6 14.93 12.87 17.45
C GLU A 6 13.49 12.34 17.50
N ASN A 7 13.11 11.51 16.53
CA ASN A 7 11.77 10.91 16.40
C ASN A 7 11.77 9.39 16.65
N LEU A 8 12.66 8.90 17.52
CA LEU A 8 12.73 7.47 17.83
C LEU A 8 11.42 7.00 18.48
N ASN A 9 10.83 5.91 17.96
CA ASN A 9 9.58 5.32 18.45
C ASN A 9 8.41 6.32 18.54
N THR A 10 8.33 7.24 17.57
CA THR A 10 7.28 8.27 17.54
C THR A 10 6.10 7.83 16.68
N ILE A 11 4.89 8.06 17.19
CA ILE A 11 3.64 7.90 16.44
C ILE A 11 3.12 9.29 16.09
N ILE A 12 2.81 9.50 14.81
CA ILE A 12 2.27 10.75 14.30
C ILE A 12 0.84 10.47 13.83
N GLU A 13 -0.13 11.07 14.51
CA GLU A 13 -1.53 11.00 14.12
C GLU A 13 -1.85 12.03 13.02
N GLY A 14 -2.36 11.56 11.89
CA GLY A 14 -2.87 12.41 10.81
C GLY A 14 -2.79 11.77 9.43
N ASP A 15 -3.26 12.50 8.42
CA ASP A 15 -3.12 12.12 7.02
C ASP A 15 -1.63 12.14 6.61
N CYS A 16 -1.14 11.04 6.03
CA CYS A 16 0.26 10.93 5.63
C CYS A 16 0.64 11.97 4.56
N LEU A 17 -0.28 12.34 3.66
CA LEU A 17 -0.02 13.37 2.64
C LEU A 17 0.27 14.74 3.27
N GLU A 18 -0.32 15.01 4.44
CA GLU A 18 -0.05 16.24 5.18
C GLU A 18 1.18 16.09 6.09
N LYS A 19 1.28 15.00 6.84
CA LYS A 19 2.37 14.80 7.81
C LYS A 19 3.74 14.61 7.19
N LEU A 20 3.81 13.96 6.02
CA LEU A 20 5.10 13.77 5.35
C LEU A 20 5.74 15.11 4.92
N LYS A 21 4.94 16.17 4.69
CA LYS A 21 5.45 17.51 4.34
C LYS A 21 6.31 18.12 5.46
N ASP A 22 6.05 17.75 6.71
CA ASP A 22 6.80 18.24 7.87
C ASP A 22 8.20 17.59 8.00
N PHE A 23 8.44 16.49 7.28
CA PHE A 23 9.69 15.74 7.36
C PHE A 23 10.75 16.44 6.50
N PRO A 24 12.00 16.59 6.98
CA PRO A 24 13.09 17.13 6.16
C PRO A 24 13.40 16.25 4.95
N ASN A 25 13.94 16.85 3.88
CA ASN A 25 14.45 16.08 2.74
C ASN A 25 15.58 15.14 3.19
N ARG A 26 15.67 13.96 2.58
CA ARG A 26 16.76 12.98 2.82
C ARG A 26 16.99 12.70 4.31
N SER A 27 15.91 12.48 5.05
CA SER A 27 15.90 12.27 6.50
C SER A 27 15.63 10.82 6.90
N VAL A 28 15.04 10.00 6.03
CA VAL A 28 14.61 8.62 6.33
C VAL A 28 15.48 7.61 5.59
N ASP A 29 15.94 6.57 6.29
CA ASP A 29 16.74 5.48 5.71
C ASP A 29 15.88 4.41 5.01
N PHE A 30 14.72 4.08 5.58
CA PHE A 30 13.85 3.03 5.08
C PHE A 30 12.38 3.39 5.27
N ILE A 31 11.56 3.10 4.27
CA ILE A 31 10.11 3.29 4.29
C ILE A 31 9.43 1.95 4.04
N PHE A 32 8.44 1.62 4.86
CA PHE A 32 7.49 0.54 4.60
C PHE A 32 6.10 1.16 4.39
N ALA A 33 5.43 0.82 3.30
CA ALA A 33 4.10 1.31 2.98
C ALA A 33 3.14 0.17 2.65
N ASP A 34 2.01 0.15 3.36
CA ASP A 34 0.85 -0.70 3.09
C ASP A 34 -0.33 0.24 2.76
N PRO A 35 -0.40 0.78 1.52
CA PRO A 35 -1.44 1.72 1.14
C PRO A 35 -2.79 1.01 0.98
N PRO A 36 -3.93 1.74 0.93
CA PRO A 36 -5.22 1.15 0.54
C PRO A 36 -5.11 0.41 -0.80
N TYR A 37 -5.74 -0.77 -0.92
CA TYR A 37 -5.65 -1.63 -2.12
C TYR A 37 -6.65 -1.26 -3.20
N PHE A 38 -7.57 -0.34 -2.87
CA PHE A 38 -8.69 0.03 -3.69
C PHE A 38 -9.51 -1.22 -4.05
N MET A 39 -10.01 -1.91 -3.02
CA MET A 39 -10.83 -3.10 -3.19
C MET A 39 -12.17 -2.72 -3.83
N GLN A 40 -12.25 -2.92 -5.15
CA GLN A 40 -13.44 -2.73 -5.99
C GLN A 40 -14.44 -3.88 -5.79
N THR A 41 -14.84 -4.10 -4.55
CA THR A 41 -15.82 -5.13 -4.18
C THR A 41 -17.24 -4.62 -4.41
N GLU A 42 -18.06 -5.43 -5.07
CA GLU A 42 -19.48 -5.18 -5.29
C GLU A 42 -20.31 -6.35 -4.77
N GLY A 43 -21.49 -6.03 -4.24
CA GLY A 43 -22.43 -7.02 -3.72
C GLY A 43 -22.00 -7.70 -2.43
N GLU A 44 -22.75 -8.73 -2.05
CA GLU A 44 -22.49 -9.51 -0.85
C GLU A 44 -21.74 -10.81 -1.20
N LEU A 45 -20.60 -11.05 -0.54
CA LEU A 45 -19.93 -12.34 -0.59
C LEU A 45 -20.42 -13.21 0.57
N LYS A 46 -20.90 -14.41 0.28
CA LYS A 46 -21.32 -15.39 1.29
C LYS A 46 -20.27 -16.49 1.45
N ARG A 47 -20.08 -16.95 2.69
CA ARG A 47 -19.30 -18.15 3.02
C ARG A 47 -20.05 -19.40 2.55
N PHE A 48 -19.37 -20.55 2.55
CA PHE A 48 -19.99 -21.85 2.19
C PHE A 48 -21.23 -22.17 3.04
N GLU A 49 -21.25 -21.77 4.31
CA GLU A 49 -22.36 -21.93 5.25
C GLU A 49 -23.49 -20.89 5.09
N GLY A 50 -23.37 -19.96 4.13
CA GLY A 50 -24.38 -18.97 3.79
C GLY A 50 -24.31 -17.64 4.56
N THR A 51 -23.42 -17.51 5.55
CA THR A 51 -23.19 -16.27 6.30
C THR A 51 -22.44 -15.22 5.46
N LYS A 52 -22.70 -13.92 5.71
CA LYS A 52 -21.98 -12.83 5.04
C LYS A 52 -20.49 -12.87 5.42
N PHE A 53 -19.62 -12.82 4.41
CA PHE A 53 -18.19 -12.63 4.60
C PHE A 53 -17.91 -11.15 4.92
N GLN A 54 -17.18 -10.90 6.00
CA GLN A 54 -16.76 -9.56 6.39
C GLN A 54 -15.41 -9.25 5.74
N GLY A 55 -15.45 -8.60 4.58
CA GLY A 55 -14.28 -8.04 3.92
C GLY A 55 -14.00 -6.60 4.35
N VAL A 56 -13.04 -5.97 3.68
CA VAL A 56 -12.76 -4.54 3.83
C VAL A 56 -13.86 -3.74 3.11
N GLU A 57 -14.64 -3.00 3.88
CA GLU A 57 -15.72 -2.12 3.41
C GLU A 57 -15.49 -0.65 3.81
N ASP A 58 -14.36 -0.37 4.45
CA ASP A 58 -14.03 0.95 5.00
C ASP A 58 -13.85 2.03 3.92
N HIS A 59 -14.19 3.26 4.28
CA HIS A 59 -14.16 4.42 3.39
C HIS A 59 -12.75 4.77 2.88
N TRP A 60 -11.70 4.48 3.66
CA TRP A 60 -10.31 4.76 3.29
C TRP A 60 -9.82 3.90 2.11
N ASP A 61 -10.54 2.83 1.76
CA ASP A 61 -10.23 1.95 0.63
C ASP A 61 -11.13 2.20 -0.59
N LYS A 62 -11.92 3.27 -0.58
CA LYS A 62 -12.87 3.60 -1.65
C LYS A 62 -12.37 4.80 -2.44
N PHE A 63 -12.17 4.58 -3.74
CA PHE A 63 -11.80 5.61 -4.71
C PHE A 63 -12.84 5.63 -5.84
N GLY A 64 -13.11 6.80 -6.41
CA GLY A 64 -14.08 6.96 -7.50
C GLY A 64 -13.56 6.50 -8.86
N SER A 65 -12.24 6.39 -9.03
CA SER A 65 -11.63 5.91 -10.28
C SER A 65 -10.17 5.51 -10.09
N PHE A 66 -9.63 4.76 -11.06
CA PHE A 66 -8.18 4.53 -11.13
C PHE A 66 -7.35 5.80 -11.21
N LYS A 67 -7.86 6.86 -11.85
CA LYS A 67 -7.16 8.15 -11.93
C LYS A 67 -7.05 8.82 -10.56
N GLU A 68 -8.11 8.72 -9.77
CA GLU A 68 -8.12 9.22 -8.39
C GLU A 68 -7.15 8.43 -7.51
N TYR A 69 -7.19 7.10 -7.60
CA TYR A 69 -6.23 6.22 -6.92
C TYR A 69 -4.78 6.52 -7.31
N ASP A 70 -4.50 6.69 -8.61
CA ASP A 70 -3.17 7.07 -9.09
C ASP A 70 -2.71 8.43 -8.56
N THR A 71 -3.63 9.41 -8.48
CA THR A 71 -3.33 10.74 -7.97
C THR A 71 -2.96 10.66 -6.49
N PHE A 72 -3.73 9.88 -5.72
CA PHE A 72 -3.42 9.57 -4.33
C PHE A 72 -2.06 8.88 -4.19
N CYS A 73 -1.81 7.82 -4.97
CA CYS A 73 -0.53 7.08 -4.95
C CYS A 73 0.67 7.95 -5.27
N LEU A 74 0.59 8.75 -6.34
CA LEU A 74 1.65 9.66 -6.73
C LEU A 74 1.91 10.74 -5.67
N GLY A 75 0.89 11.17 -4.94
CA GLY A 75 1.03 12.13 -3.84
C GLY A 75 1.99 11.61 -2.77
N TRP A 76 1.69 10.46 -2.18
CA TRP A 76 2.51 9.93 -1.09
C TRP A 76 3.85 9.39 -1.59
N LEU A 77 3.90 8.79 -2.79
CA LEU A 77 5.17 8.29 -3.36
C LEU A 77 6.19 9.40 -3.59
N LYS A 78 5.75 10.60 -4.03
CA LYS A 78 6.63 11.75 -4.21
C LYS A 78 7.18 12.27 -2.88
N GLU A 79 6.36 12.32 -1.85
CA GLU A 79 6.82 12.69 -0.51
C GLU A 79 7.78 11.65 0.06
N CYS A 80 7.49 10.36 -0.11
CA CYS A 80 8.41 9.27 0.24
C CYS A 80 9.75 9.42 -0.49
N GLN A 81 9.75 9.72 -1.79
CA GLN A 81 11.00 9.96 -2.54
C GLN A 81 11.78 11.16 -1.99
N ARG A 82 11.09 12.25 -1.65
CA ARG A 82 11.72 13.47 -1.12
C ARG A 82 12.41 13.25 0.22
N ILE A 83 11.77 12.51 1.13
CA ILE A 83 12.29 12.29 2.49
C ILE A 83 13.30 11.16 2.54
N LEU A 84 13.32 10.24 1.58
CA LEU A 84 14.27 9.14 1.54
C LEU A 84 15.69 9.68 1.29
N LYS A 85 16.68 9.15 2.02
CA LYS A 85 18.10 9.43 1.75
C LYS A 85 18.52 8.88 0.39
N ASP A 86 19.61 9.41 -0.17
CA ASP A 86 20.13 8.99 -1.47
C ASP A 86 20.49 7.49 -1.54
N ASN A 87 20.78 6.87 -0.38
CA ASN A 87 21.05 5.45 -0.20
C ASN A 87 19.93 4.68 0.53
N GLY A 88 18.75 5.30 0.69
CA GLY A 88 17.62 4.67 1.37
C GLY A 88 16.85 3.71 0.47
N SER A 89 15.88 3.00 1.03
CA SER A 89 15.01 2.08 0.30
C SER A 89 13.55 2.18 0.73
N ILE A 90 12.64 1.84 -0.18
CA ILE A 90 11.21 1.73 0.10
C ILE A 90 10.74 0.32 -0.21
N CYS A 91 9.92 -0.24 0.66
CA CYS A 91 9.17 -1.46 0.45
C CYS A 91 7.67 -1.11 0.45
N VAL A 92 6.98 -1.47 -0.64
CA VAL A 92 5.54 -1.25 -0.76
C VAL A 92 4.87 -2.59 -1.01
N ILE A 93 3.89 -2.92 -0.18
CA ILE A 93 3.10 -4.15 -0.32
C ILE A 93 1.78 -3.86 -1.05
N GLY A 94 1.28 -4.86 -1.76
CA GLY A 94 -0.03 -4.83 -2.36
C GLY A 94 -0.48 -6.21 -2.85
N SER A 95 -1.68 -6.24 -3.42
CA SER A 95 -2.16 -7.40 -4.15
C SER A 95 -2.45 -7.01 -5.59
N PHE A 96 -2.97 -7.93 -6.40
CA PHE A 96 -3.18 -7.72 -7.84
C PHE A 96 -4.10 -6.52 -8.18
N GLN A 97 -4.86 -6.02 -7.21
CA GLN A 97 -5.73 -4.85 -7.33
C GLN A 97 -4.95 -3.56 -7.55
N ASN A 98 -3.81 -3.38 -6.86
CA ASN A 98 -3.07 -2.13 -6.84
C ASN A 98 -1.60 -2.25 -7.23
N ILE A 99 -0.94 -3.39 -6.97
CA ILE A 99 0.52 -3.46 -6.96
C ILE A 99 1.14 -3.14 -8.33
N PHE A 100 0.47 -3.50 -9.43
CA PHE A 100 0.92 -3.15 -10.78
C PHE A 100 0.87 -1.65 -11.06
N ARG A 101 -0.12 -0.94 -10.50
CA ARG A 101 -0.23 0.52 -10.63
C ARG A 101 0.86 1.21 -9.84
N ILE A 102 1.07 0.76 -8.60
CA ILE A 102 2.13 1.31 -7.74
C ILE A 102 3.50 1.03 -8.35
N GLY A 103 3.75 -0.18 -8.85
CA GLY A 103 4.98 -0.54 -9.56
C GLY A 103 5.26 0.36 -10.76
N PHE A 104 4.23 0.65 -11.58
CA PHE A 104 4.32 1.62 -12.68
C PHE A 104 4.73 3.02 -12.19
N HIS A 105 4.13 3.52 -11.11
CA HIS A 105 4.46 4.84 -10.56
C HIS A 105 5.86 4.88 -9.95
N LEU A 106 6.27 3.83 -9.23
CA LEU A 106 7.62 3.70 -8.66
C LEU A 106 8.68 3.83 -9.76
N GLN A 107 8.56 3.08 -10.86
CA GLN A 107 9.51 3.14 -11.97
C GLN A 107 9.52 4.52 -12.65
N ASN A 108 8.35 5.14 -12.86
CA ASN A 108 8.26 6.46 -13.49
C ASN A 108 8.79 7.61 -12.60
N LEU A 109 8.77 7.43 -11.28
CA LEU A 109 9.44 8.33 -10.34
C LEU A 109 10.95 8.13 -10.31
N GLY A 110 11.47 7.08 -10.95
CA GLY A 110 12.91 6.78 -11.01
C GLY A 110 13.40 5.88 -9.88
N PHE A 111 12.52 5.21 -9.13
CA PHE A 111 12.95 4.15 -8.23
C PHE A 111 13.49 2.97 -9.04
N TRP A 112 14.58 2.37 -8.56
CA TRP A 112 15.12 1.13 -9.10
C TRP A 112 14.54 -0.06 -8.34
N ILE A 113 13.67 -0.83 -8.98
CA ILE A 113 13.11 -2.04 -8.37
C ILE A 113 14.22 -3.08 -8.25
N LEU A 114 14.58 -3.43 -7.01
CA LEU A 114 15.58 -4.45 -6.72
C LEU A 114 14.98 -5.85 -6.84
N ASN A 115 13.84 -6.07 -6.18
CA ASN A 115 13.14 -7.34 -6.11
C ASN A 115 11.65 -7.12 -5.93
N ASP A 116 10.87 -8.09 -6.42
CA ASP A 116 9.50 -8.37 -6.01
C ASP A 116 9.57 -9.54 -5.01
N ILE A 117 8.93 -9.40 -3.85
CA ILE A 117 8.97 -10.39 -2.77
C ILE A 117 7.56 -10.89 -2.51
N ILE A 118 7.35 -12.20 -2.68
CA ILE A 118 6.01 -12.79 -2.51
C ILE A 118 5.78 -13.20 -1.06
N TRP A 119 4.78 -12.61 -0.42
CA TRP A 119 4.21 -13.14 0.81
C TRP A 119 3.23 -14.26 0.50
N HIS A 120 3.68 -15.51 0.64
CA HIS A 120 2.82 -16.69 0.56
C HIS A 120 2.02 -16.89 1.86
N LYS A 121 0.69 -16.84 1.76
CA LYS A 121 -0.23 -17.03 2.88
C LYS A 121 -0.48 -18.52 3.08
N SER A 122 -0.18 -19.05 4.26
CA SER A 122 -0.39 -20.48 4.57
C SER A 122 -1.85 -20.85 4.83
N ASN A 123 -2.68 -19.88 5.20
CA ASN A 123 -4.09 -20.04 5.56
C ASN A 123 -4.98 -18.91 4.98
N PRO A 124 -4.94 -18.64 3.66
CA PRO A 124 -5.72 -17.56 3.06
C PRO A 124 -7.22 -17.83 3.16
N VAL A 125 -8.01 -16.77 3.09
CA VAL A 125 -9.46 -16.90 2.90
C VAL A 125 -9.72 -17.64 1.57
N PRO A 126 -10.47 -18.76 1.59
CA PRO A 126 -10.70 -19.55 0.38
C PRO A 126 -11.61 -18.82 -0.61
N ASN A 127 -11.60 -19.25 -1.86
CA ASN A 127 -12.55 -18.78 -2.86
C ASN A 127 -13.93 -19.43 -2.61
N PHE A 128 -14.85 -18.72 -1.93
CA PHE A 128 -16.16 -19.28 -1.58
C PHE A 128 -17.08 -19.56 -2.77
N ALA A 129 -16.95 -18.78 -3.84
CA ALA A 129 -17.86 -18.85 -5.00
C ALA A 129 -17.37 -19.79 -6.11
N ASP A 130 -16.20 -20.39 -5.94
CA ASP A 130 -15.49 -21.23 -6.92
C ASP A 130 -15.43 -20.62 -8.33
N LYS A 131 -15.21 -19.29 -8.40
CA LYS A 131 -15.14 -18.56 -9.68
C LYS A 131 -13.73 -18.28 -10.16
N ARG A 132 -12.75 -18.39 -9.26
CA ARG A 132 -11.34 -18.00 -9.47
C ARG A 132 -10.45 -18.86 -8.59
N LEU A 133 -9.14 -18.83 -8.87
CA LEU A 133 -8.14 -19.36 -7.95
C LEU A 133 -8.20 -18.64 -6.58
N CYS A 134 -7.73 -19.32 -5.54
CA CYS A 134 -7.64 -18.75 -4.20
C CYS A 134 -6.56 -17.66 -4.18
N ASN A 135 -6.91 -16.46 -3.66
CA ASN A 135 -5.92 -15.40 -3.48
C ASN A 135 -5.02 -15.72 -2.27
N ALA A 136 -3.93 -16.45 -2.53
CA ALA A 136 -3.05 -17.01 -1.50
C ALA A 136 -1.71 -16.27 -1.36
N HIS A 137 -1.56 -15.09 -1.97
CA HIS A 137 -0.34 -14.29 -1.82
C HIS A 137 -0.59 -12.79 -1.95
N GLU A 138 0.42 -12.03 -1.54
CA GLU A 138 0.63 -10.62 -1.83
C GLU A 138 2.07 -10.42 -2.30
N THR A 139 2.32 -9.28 -2.94
CA THR A 139 3.62 -8.82 -3.44
C THR A 139 4.07 -7.62 -2.62
#